data_AF-F3FXP9-F1
#
_entry.id   AF-F3FXP9-F1
#
_cell.length_a   1.000
_cell.length_b   1.000
_cell.length_c   1.000
_cell.angle_alpha   90.00
_cell.angle_beta   90.00
_cell.angle_gamma   90.00
#
_symmetry.space_group_name_H-M   'P 1'
#
loop_
_entity.id
_entity.type
_entity.pdbx_description
1 polymer ?
#
loop_
_entity_poly.entity_id
_entity_poly.type
_entity_poly.pdbx_seq_one_letter_code
_entity_poly.pdbx_strand_id
1 'polypeptide(L)' 'DAATGAHKPYATGLRNPTALAIQPGTGQLWTVVNERDELGPDLVPDYLTSVKEGAFYGWPYS' A
#
# COMPACT_ATOMS: atom_id res chain seq x y z
N ASP A 1 7.35 -0.01 -17.29
CA ASP A 1 7.69 0.65 -18.54
C ASP A 1 6.40 0.96 -19.29
N ALA A 2 6.09 2.25 -19.44
CA ALA A 2 4.82 2.69 -20.00
C ALA A 2 4.70 2.41 -21.52
N ALA A 3 5.83 2.26 -22.23
CA ALA A 3 5.84 2.02 -23.66
C ALA A 3 5.60 0.54 -24.02
N THR A 4 6.13 -0.38 -23.21
CA THR A 4 6.08 -1.84 -23.44
C THR A 4 5.04 -2.55 -22.58
N GLY A 5 4.51 -1.90 -21.54
CA GLY A 5 3.60 -2.52 -20.57
C GLY A 5 4.30 -3.43 -19.55
N ALA A 6 5.63 -3.55 -19.60
CA ALA A 6 6.37 -4.27 -18.58
C ALA A 6 6.15 -3.63 -17.21
N HIS A 7 5.82 -4.42 -16.19
CA HIS A 7 5.60 -3.94 -14.83
C HIS A 7 6.47 -4.73 -13.86
N LYS A 8 6.83 -4.08 -12.75
CA LYS A 8 7.49 -4.70 -11.60
C LYS A 8 6.73 -4.30 -10.34
N PRO A 9 6.74 -5.11 -9.27
CA PRO A 9 6.24 -4.67 -7.98
C PRO A 9 6.96 -3.41 -7.53
N TYR A 10 6.20 -2.37 -7.17
CA TYR A 10 6.76 -1.15 -6.58
C TYR A 10 6.97 -1.32 -5.07
N ALA A 11 5.99 -1.91 -4.38
CA ALA A 11 6.04 -2.31 -2.98
C ALA A 11 5.20 -3.57 -2.79
N THR A 12 5.40 -4.28 -1.67
CA THR A 12 4.69 -5.54 -1.36
C THR A 12 4.22 -5.56 0.11
N GLY A 13 3.37 -6.50 0.47
CA GLY A 13 2.91 -6.65 1.86
C GLY A 13 1.86 -5.64 2.33
N LEU A 14 1.16 -4.98 1.40
CA LEU A 14 -0.05 -4.22 1.68
C LEU A 14 -1.24 -5.15 1.41
N ARG A 15 -2.20 -5.28 2.34
CA ARG A 15 -3.35 -6.19 2.18
C ARG A 15 -4.24 -5.78 1.00
N ASN A 16 -4.74 -4.55 1.04
CA ASN A 16 -5.67 -4.01 0.06
C ASN A 16 -5.51 -2.48 -0.07
N PRO A 17 -4.50 -2.00 -0.82
CA PRO A 17 -4.27 -0.57 -1.05
C PRO A 17 -5.30 -0.02 -2.05
N THR A 18 -6.40 0.54 -1.55
CA THR A 18 -7.58 0.92 -2.35
C THR A 18 -7.50 2.33 -2.93
N ALA A 19 -6.86 3.26 -2.22
CA ALA A 19 -6.64 4.62 -2.69
C ALA A 19 -5.14 4.87 -2.88
N LEU A 20 -4.76 5.50 -3.99
CA LEU A 20 -3.39 5.90 -4.29
C LEU A 20 -3.36 7.37 -4.71
N ALA A 21 -2.46 8.14 -4.11
CA ALA A 21 -2.24 9.54 -4.47
C ALA A 21 -0.76 9.91 -4.40
N ILE A 22 -0.29 10.67 -5.38
CA ILE A 22 1.03 11.30 -5.34
C ILE A 22 0.86 12.68 -4.71
N GLN A 23 1.53 12.93 -3.59
CA GLN A 23 1.52 14.22 -2.93
C GLN A 23 2.23 15.28 -3.80
N PRO A 24 1.55 16.38 -4.18
CA PRO A 24 2.17 17.46 -4.92
C PRO A 24 3.34 18.09 -4.14
N GLY A 25 4.38 18.50 -4.85
CA GLY A 25 5.57 19.12 -4.27
C GLY A 25 6.60 18.13 -3.72
N THR A 26 6.19 17.01 -3.12
CA THR A 26 7.13 15.97 -2.61
C THR A 26 7.27 14.78 -3.54
N GLY A 27 6.26 14.50 -4.38
CA GLY A 27 6.23 13.31 -5.22
C GLY A 27 6.03 12.00 -4.44
N GLN A 28 5.67 12.09 -3.15
CA GLN A 28 5.51 10.91 -2.31
C GLN A 28 4.21 10.18 -2.65
N LEU A 29 4.30 8.87 -2.87
CA LEU A 29 3.13 8.01 -3.05
C LEU A 29 2.52 7.70 -1.68
N TRP A 30 1.22 7.92 -1.56
CA TRP A 30 0.41 7.60 -0.38
C TRP A 30 -0.65 6.57 -0.71
N THR A 31 -0.98 5.73 0.25
CA THR A 31 -2.08 4.78 0.13
C THR A 31 -2.89 4.65 1.41
N VAL A 32 -4.20 4.44 1.25
CA VAL A 32 -5.07 3.92 2.30
C VAL A 32 -5.19 2.42 2.10
N VAL A 33 -4.92 1.64 3.15
CA VAL A 33 -4.98 0.18 3.14
C VAL A 33 -6.15 -0.28 3.97
N ASN A 34 -7.01 -1.10 3.37
CA ASN A 34 -8.08 -1.78 4.08
C ASN A 34 -7.56 -3.07 4.74
N GLU A 35 -7.67 -3.14 6.06
CA GLU A 35 -7.25 -4.29 6.88
C GLU A 35 -8.34 -5.37 6.98
N ARG A 36 -8.09 -6.43 7.76
CA ARG A 36 -8.89 -7.67 7.71
C ARG A 36 -10.36 -7.45 8.07
N ASP A 37 -11.22 -8.09 7.29
CA ASP A 37 -12.66 -8.09 7.50
C ASP A 37 -13.05 -9.00 8.68
N GLU A 38 -14.15 -8.65 9.36
CA GLU A 38 -14.89 -9.49 10.33
C GLU A 38 -14.14 -10.00 11.58
N LEU A 39 -12.96 -9.45 11.92
CA LEU A 39 -12.19 -9.88 13.10
C LEU A 39 -12.40 -9.07 14.39
N GLY A 40 -13.39 -8.18 14.40
CA GLY A 40 -13.71 -7.35 15.57
C GLY A 40 -12.80 -6.12 15.74
N PRO A 41 -13.06 -5.29 16.77
CA PRO A 41 -12.44 -3.97 16.94
C PRO A 41 -11.00 -4.04 17.48
N ASP A 42 -10.53 -5.21 17.94
CA ASP A 42 -9.20 -5.40 18.53
C ASP A 42 -8.11 -5.64 17.48
N LEU A 43 -8.42 -5.40 16.20
CA LEU A 43 -7.49 -5.60 15.09
C LEU A 43 -6.86 -4.29 14.61
N VAL A 44 -5.78 -4.42 13.83
CA VAL A 44 -5.12 -3.29 13.18
C VAL A 44 -6.14 -2.56 12.31
N PRO A 45 -6.36 -1.25 12.53
CA PRO A 45 -7.31 -0.48 11.73
C PRO A 45 -6.79 -0.29 10.31
N ASP A 46 -7.70 0.07 9.41
CA ASP A 46 -7.33 0.69 8.14
C ASP A 46 -6.33 1.83 8.39
N TYR A 47 -5.29 1.91 7.57
CA TYR A 47 -4.21 2.88 7.78
C TYR A 47 -3.84 3.63 6.51
N LEU A 48 -3.36 4.86 6.74
CA LEU A 48 -2.71 5.70 5.74
C LEU A 48 -1.20 5.55 5.89
N THR A 49 -0.50 5.19 4.81
CA THR A 49 0.96 5.15 4.80
C THR A 49 1.53 5.73 3.52
N SER A 50 2.75 6.28 3.61
CA SER A 50 3.56 6.50 2.43
C SER A 50 4.10 5.17 1.89
N VAL A 51 4.09 5.01 0.57
CA VAL A 51 4.57 3.83 -0.14
C VAL A 51 5.99 4.12 -0.64
N LYS A 52 6.93 3.24 -0.29
CA LYS A 52 8.34 3.35 -0.68
C LYS A 52 8.72 2.23 -1.63
N GLU A 53 9.53 2.55 -2.65
CA GLU A 53 10.02 1.54 -3.59
C GLU A 53 10.78 0.43 -2.86
N GLY A 54 10.44 -0.82 -3.16
CA GLY A 54 11.06 -2.02 -2.60
C GLY A 54 10.64 -2.37 -1.17
N ALA A 55 9.77 -1.59 -0.54
CA ALA A 55 9.35 -1.85 0.84
C ALA A 55 8.38 -3.04 0.95
N PHE A 56 8.44 -3.72 2.08
CA PHE A 56 7.51 -4.76 2.51
C PHE A 56 6.73 -4.30 3.74
N TYR A 57 5.40 -4.32 3.67
CA TYR A 57 4.50 -3.79 4.70
C TYR A 57 3.87 -4.87 5.60
N GLY A 58 4.36 -6.12 5.53
CA GLY A 58 4.05 -7.17 6.50
C GLY A 58 2.99 -8.18 6.07
N TRP A 59 1.98 -7.80 5.29
CA TRP A 59 0.91 -8.71 4.90
C TRP A 59 1.41 -9.88 4.01
N PRO A 60 0.93 -11.14 4.21
CA PRO A 60 0.08 -11.63 5.30
C PRO A 60 0.89 -12.27 6.47
N TYR A 61 2.20 -12.04 6.57
CA TYR A 61 3.11 -12.83 7.39
C TYR A 61 3.55 -12.18 8.71
N SER A 62 3.49 -10.85 8.84
CA SER A 62 3.97 -10.08 9.99
C SER A 62 2.85 -9.51 10.84
#